data_AF-A0A060CCQ7-F1
#
_entry.id   AF-A0A060CCQ7-F1
#
_cell.length_a   1.000
_cell.length_b   1.000
_cell.length_c   1.000
_cell.angle_alpha   90.00
_cell.angle_beta   90.00
_cell.angle_gamma   90.00
#
_symmetry.space_group_name_H-M   'P 1'
#
loop_
_entity.id
_entity.type
_entity.pdbx_description
1 polymer ?
#
loop_
_entity_poly.entity_id
_entity_poly.type
_entity_poly.pdbx_seq_one_letter_code
_entity_poly.pdbx_strand_id
1 'polypeptide(L)'
;TLEKDRPNESDFFLWKSGGYGSFNKKGEVGSILNEVDPVRINALQHVAMEESRLGIPLLMARDVIHGFKTIFPFRWDRRLHSIRK
;
A
#
# COMPACT_ATOMS: atom_id res chain seq x y z
N THR A 1 -15.75 0.86 -22.45
CA THR A 1 -14.49 0.10 -22.34
C THR A 1 -13.71 0.33 -21.04
N LEU A 2 -14.18 1.16 -20.11
CA LEU A 2 -13.51 1.42 -18.81
C LEU A 2 -14.18 0.72 -17.60
N GLU A 3 -15.19 -0.11 -17.82
CA GLU A 3 -15.88 -0.86 -16.75
C GLU A 3 -15.25 -2.22 -16.45
N LYS A 4 -14.47 -2.77 -17.38
CA LYS A 4 -13.91 -4.12 -17.26
C LYS A 4 -12.65 -4.19 -16.37
N ASP A 5 -12.03 -3.04 -16.09
CA ASP A 5 -10.84 -2.92 -15.24
C ASP A 5 -11.17 -2.47 -13.81
N ARG A 6 -12.47 -2.35 -13.45
CA ARG A 6 -12.84 -2.12 -12.05
C ARG A 6 -12.61 -3.43 -11.28
N PRO A 7 -11.71 -3.45 -10.28
CA PRO A 7 -11.52 -4.64 -9.47
C PRO A 7 -12.85 -5.02 -8.82
N ASN A 8 -13.24 -6.27 -8.96
CA ASN A 8 -14.46 -6.80 -8.35
C ASN A 8 -14.24 -7.03 -6.84
N GLU A 9 -15.30 -7.29 -6.08
CA GLU A 9 -15.18 -7.48 -4.62
C GLU A 9 -14.23 -8.65 -4.24
N SER A 10 -14.17 -9.69 -5.07
CA SER A 10 -13.21 -10.79 -4.88
C SER A 10 -11.75 -10.37 -5.15
N ASP A 11 -11.50 -9.45 -6.08
CA ASP A 11 -10.17 -8.87 -6.31
C ASP A 11 -9.73 -8.02 -5.11
N PHE A 12 -10.67 -7.29 -4.50
CA PHE A 12 -10.43 -6.55 -3.26
C PHE A 12 -10.08 -7.48 -2.09
N PHE A 13 -10.75 -8.64 -2.02
CA PHE A 13 -10.48 -9.68 -1.01
C PHE A 13 -9.12 -10.37 -1.23
N LEU A 14 -8.73 -10.62 -2.49
CA LEU A 14 -7.39 -11.10 -2.90
C LEU A 14 -6.28 -10.10 -2.53
N TRP A 15 -6.56 -8.80 -2.66
CA TRP A 15 -5.66 -7.72 -2.23
C TRP A 15 -5.48 -7.70 -0.70
N LYS A 16 -6.56 -7.97 0.05
CA LYS A 16 -6.54 -8.09 1.52
C LYS A 16 -5.85 -9.36 2.01
N SER A 17 -5.90 -10.46 1.26
CA SER A 17 -5.35 -11.77 1.66
C SER A 17 -3.88 -11.98 1.30
N GLY A 18 -3.22 -10.99 0.67
CA GLY A 18 -1.79 -11.06 0.38
C GLY A 18 -1.43 -11.67 -0.98
N GLY A 19 -2.35 -11.66 -1.95
CA GLY A 19 -2.18 -12.23 -3.30
C GLY A 19 -1.18 -11.50 -4.23
N TYR A 20 -0.32 -10.61 -3.73
CA TYR A 20 0.57 -9.76 -4.53
C TYR A 20 1.66 -10.54 -5.29
N GLY A 21 2.00 -11.75 -4.84
CA GLY A 21 3.11 -12.52 -5.40
C GLY A 21 2.98 -12.82 -6.88
N SER A 22 1.76 -13.03 -7.40
CA SER A 22 1.54 -13.32 -8.83
C SER A 22 1.63 -12.06 -9.70
N PHE A 23 1.09 -10.93 -9.24
CA PHE A 23 1.09 -9.66 -9.95
C PHE A 23 2.49 -9.02 -9.99
N ASN A 24 3.28 -9.19 -8.92
CA ASN A 24 4.66 -8.70 -8.85
C ASN A 24 5.57 -9.40 -9.88
N LYS A 25 5.44 -10.72 -10.05
CA LYS A 25 6.18 -11.48 -11.08
C LYS A 25 5.86 -11.01 -12.50
N LYS A 26 4.61 -10.62 -12.75
CA LYS A 26 4.18 -10.08 -14.03
C LYS A 26 4.60 -8.63 -14.27
N GLY A 27 5.07 -7.92 -13.22
CA GLY A 27 5.40 -6.50 -13.29
C GLY A 27 4.17 -5.59 -13.42
N GLU A 28 3.01 -6.05 -12.95
CA GLU A 28 1.74 -5.30 -13.02
C GLU A 28 1.55 -4.31 -11.85
N VAL A 29 2.42 -4.39 -10.83
CA VAL A 29 2.37 -3.57 -9.61
C VAL A 29 3.61 -2.68 -9.53
N GLY A 30 3.41 -1.38 -9.35
CA GLY A 30 4.50 -0.41 -9.12
C GLY A 30 4.67 0.02 -7.65
N SER A 31 3.64 -0.16 -6.82
CA SER A 31 3.67 0.24 -5.41
C SER A 31 2.71 -0.57 -4.55
N ILE A 32 3.03 -0.70 -3.26
CA ILE A 32 2.17 -1.31 -2.25
C ILE A 32 1.97 -0.30 -1.12
N LEU A 33 0.71 -0.15 -0.71
CA LEU A 33 0.32 0.74 0.38
C LEU A 33 -0.02 -0.08 1.62
N ASN A 34 0.47 0.36 2.79
CA ASN A 34 0.08 -0.13 4.11
C ASN A 34 0.48 -1.59 4.45
N GLU A 35 1.51 -2.15 3.82
CA GLU A 35 2.25 -3.29 4.39
C GLU A 35 3.20 -2.80 5.51
N VAL A 36 3.34 -3.55 6.61
CA VAL A 36 4.17 -3.17 7.79
C VAL A 36 5.22 -4.21 8.11
N ASP A 37 4.98 -5.47 7.74
CA ASP A 37 5.84 -6.56 8.13
C ASP A 37 7.12 -6.52 7.28
N PRO A 38 8.30 -6.27 7.87
CA PRO A 38 9.55 -6.20 7.13
C PRO A 38 9.89 -7.52 6.41
N VAL A 39 9.49 -8.68 6.97
CA VAL A 39 9.75 -9.99 6.34
C VAL A 39 8.96 -10.09 5.04
N ARG A 40 7.68 -9.70 5.07
CA ARG A 40 6.82 -9.68 3.88
C ARG A 40 7.27 -8.64 2.86
N ILE A 41 7.62 -7.44 3.30
CA ILE A 41 8.14 -6.37 2.43
C ILE A 41 9.39 -6.85 1.69
N ASN A 42 10.33 -7.48 2.41
CA ASN A 42 11.55 -8.00 1.81
C ASN A 42 11.26 -9.09 0.78
N ALA A 43 10.41 -10.06 1.11
CA ALA A 43 10.03 -11.12 0.19
C ALA A 43 9.37 -10.58 -1.08
N LEU A 44 8.45 -9.61 -0.95
CA LEU A 44 7.78 -8.99 -2.09
C LEU A 44 8.76 -8.21 -2.97
N GLN A 45 9.76 -7.55 -2.37
CA GLN A 45 10.78 -6.82 -3.11
C GLN A 45 11.73 -7.76 -3.87
N HIS A 46 12.15 -8.87 -3.26
CA HIS A 46 12.94 -9.89 -3.96
C HIS A 46 12.20 -10.43 -5.18
N VAL A 47 10.90 -10.75 -5.05
CA VAL A 47 10.09 -11.21 -6.19
C VAL A 47 10.03 -10.16 -7.30
N ALA A 48 9.85 -8.89 -6.97
CA ALA A 48 9.80 -7.83 -7.98
C ALA A 48 11.14 -7.64 -8.70
N MET A 49 12.26 -7.78 -8.00
CA MET A 49 13.60 -7.58 -8.57
C MET A 49 14.12 -8.79 -9.35
N GLU A 50 13.87 -10.00 -8.86
CA GLU A 50 14.49 -11.23 -9.37
C GLU A 50 13.58 -12.00 -10.32
N GLU A 51 12.27 -11.95 -10.11
CA GLU A 51 11.32 -12.77 -10.87
C GLU A 51 10.52 -11.97 -11.92
N SER A 52 10.58 -10.64 -11.89
CA SER A 52 9.92 -9.81 -12.92
C SER A 52 10.83 -9.59 -14.13
N ARG A 53 10.22 -9.43 -15.31
CA ARG A 53 10.96 -9.28 -16.59
C ARG A 53 11.98 -8.14 -16.57
N LEU A 54 11.68 -7.04 -15.90
CA LEU A 54 12.49 -5.82 -15.91
C LEU A 54 13.21 -5.57 -14.57
N GLY A 55 12.89 -6.32 -13.52
CA GLY A 55 13.48 -6.12 -12.19
C GLY A 55 13.18 -4.74 -11.57
N ILE A 56 12.02 -4.14 -11.88
CA ILE A 56 11.66 -2.81 -11.36
C ILE A 56 11.28 -2.95 -9.87
N PRO A 57 11.91 -2.19 -8.95
CA PRO A 57 11.60 -2.27 -7.53
C PRO A 57 10.23 -1.63 -7.21
N LEU A 58 9.58 -2.15 -6.18
CA LEU A 58 8.31 -1.63 -5.66
C LEU A 58 8.54 -0.43 -4.73
N LEU A 59 7.68 0.58 -4.84
CA LEU A 59 7.52 1.61 -3.82
C LEU A 59 6.67 1.08 -2.65
N MET A 60 7.20 1.17 -1.44
CA MET A 60 6.49 0.80 -0.22
C MET A 60 6.02 2.08 0.48
N ALA A 61 4.70 2.29 0.50
CA ALA A 61 4.09 3.50 1.05
C ALA A 61 3.25 3.20 2.29
N ARG A 62 3.15 4.19 3.17
CA ARG A 62 2.26 4.17 4.33
C ARG A 62 1.93 5.60 4.73
N ASP A 63 0.70 5.80 5.17
CA ASP A 63 0.28 7.07 5.75
C ASP A 63 0.89 7.24 7.16
N VAL A 64 2.11 7.75 7.21
CA VAL A 64 2.80 8.10 8.46
C VAL A 64 2.64 9.60 8.70
N ILE A 65 1.55 9.97 9.38
CA ILE A 65 1.16 11.38 9.54
C ILE A 65 1.87 12.04 10.74
N HIS A 66 1.89 11.37 11.89
CA HIS A 66 2.45 11.93 13.14
C HIS A 66 3.23 10.88 13.94
N GLY A 67 3.91 9.97 13.24
CA GLY A 67 4.72 8.92 13.86
C GLY A 67 4.27 7.51 13.44
N PHE A 68 5.21 6.57 13.49
CA PHE A 68 4.97 5.17 13.12
C PHE A 68 4.95 4.28 14.36
N LYS A 69 6.13 3.88 14.87
CA LYS A 69 6.23 3.15 16.15
C LYS A 69 6.14 4.10 17.35
N THR A 70 6.87 5.21 17.28
CA THR A 70 6.77 6.30 18.25
C THR A 70 5.81 7.35 17.72
N ILE A 71 4.76 7.63 18.47
CA ILE A 71 3.68 8.53 18.07
C ILE A 71 3.94 9.92 18.66
N PHE A 72 4.02 10.92 17.79
CA PHE A 72 4.06 12.32 18.16
C PHE A 72 2.63 12.87 18.29
N PRO A 73 2.41 13.84 19.19
CA PRO A 73 1.09 14.44 19.35
C PRO A 73 0.70 15.21 18.09
N PHE A 74 -0.44 14.83 17.50
CA PHE A 74 -1.08 15.66 16.49
C PHE A 74 -1.59 16.94 17.16
N ARG A 75 -1.10 18.10 16.74
CA ARG A 75 -1.55 19.38 17.30
C ARG A 75 -2.80 19.87 16.57
N TRP A 76 -3.96 19.62 17.17
CA TRP A 76 -5.14 20.42 16.91
C TRP A 76 -5.14 21.65 17.83
N ASP A 77 -4.94 22.85 17.27
CA ASP A 77 -5.34 24.10 17.94
C ASP A 77 -6.88 24.11 18.02
N ARG A 78 -7.41 24.33 19.22
CA ARG A 78 -8.84 24.29 19.57
C ARG A 78 -9.63 25.52 19.10
N ARG A 79 -9.24 26.15 17.98
CA ARG A 79 -9.93 27.30 17.38
C ARG A 79 -11.11 26.97 16.47
N LEU A 80 -11.59 25.73 16.44
CA LEU A 80 -12.85 25.36 15.80
C LEU A 80 -14.02 25.23 16.79
N HIS A 81 -14.22 26.26 17.63
CA HIS A 81 -15.49 26.44 18.35
C HIS A 81 -16.52 27.29 17.57
N SER A 82 -16.30 27.58 16.27
CA SER A 82 -17.15 28.53 15.53
C SER A 82 -17.82 28.00 14.26
N ILE A 83 -17.80 26.69 13.97
CA ILE A 83 -18.60 26.16 12.85
C ILE A 83 -19.48 25.00 13.34
N ARG A 84 -20.47 25.37 14.17
CA ARG A 84 -21.82 24.85 14.01
C ARG A 84 -22.54 25.81 13.07
N LYS A 85 -22.66 25.42 11.80
CA LYS A 85 -23.87 25.54 11.00
C LYS A 85 -23.90 24.36 10.03
#